data_AF-A0A212CGC4-F1
#
_entry.id   AF-A0A212CGC4-F1
#
_cell.length_a   1.000
_cell.length_b   1.000
_cell.length_c   1.000
_cell.angle_alpha   90.00
_cell.angle_beta   90.00
_cell.angle_gamma   90.00
#
_symmetry.space_group_name_H-M   'P 1'
#
loop_
_entity.id
_entity.type
_entity.pdbx_description
1 polymer ?
#
loop_
_entity_poly.entity_id
_entity_poly.type
_entity_poly.pdbx_seq_one_letter_code
_entity_poly.pdbx_strand_id
1 'polypeptide(L)'
;PAEQKKVVKEGRLSQVQLFTRGFEDGLGFEYVIFSNNDEKRTVCLFQGGPYLEGKPGFLHGGAIAAIIDTALGSCATISGKVVMT
;
A
#
# COMPACT_ATOMS: atom_id res chain seq x y z
N PRO A 1 26.53 -7.12 22.00
CA PRO A 1 26.27 -5.93 21.15
C PRO A 1 25.66 -6.24 19.77
N ALA A 2 26.17 -7.23 19.02
CA ALA A 2 25.63 -7.64 17.73
C ALA A 2 24.31 -8.45 17.86
N GLU A 3 24.22 -9.32 18.85
CA GLU A 3 23.03 -10.15 19.13
C GLU A 3 21.81 -9.30 19.55
N GLN A 4 22.03 -8.31 20.42
CA GLN A 4 20.99 -7.38 20.86
C GLN A 4 20.50 -6.46 19.73
N LYS A 5 21.40 -6.08 18.80
CA LYS A 5 21.01 -5.38 17.55
C LYS A 5 20.19 -6.27 16.61
N LYS A 6 20.42 -7.58 16.62
CA LYS A 6 19.70 -8.55 15.79
C LYS A 6 18.28 -8.79 16.31
N VAL A 7 18.13 -8.96 17.63
CA VAL A 7 16.82 -9.09 18.30
C VAL A 7 15.97 -7.82 18.18
N VAL A 8 16.58 -6.62 18.32
CA VAL A 8 15.87 -5.35 18.10
C VAL A 8 15.47 -5.17 16.62
N LYS A 9 16.29 -5.63 15.68
CA LYS A 9 15.93 -5.64 14.24
C LYS A 9 14.79 -6.61 13.95
N GLU A 10 14.84 -7.83 14.47
CA GLU A 10 13.82 -8.87 14.25
C GLU A 10 12.47 -8.48 14.88
N GLY A 11 12.48 -7.93 16.10
CA GLY A 11 11.27 -7.39 16.75
C GLY A 11 10.71 -6.13 16.10
N ARG A 12 11.51 -5.40 15.30
CA ARG A 12 11.05 -4.25 14.51
C ARG A 12 10.52 -4.67 13.15
N LEU A 13 11.09 -5.72 12.54
CA LEU A 13 10.61 -6.31 11.30
C LEU A 13 9.24 -6.98 11.46
N SER A 14 8.95 -7.58 12.62
CA SER A 14 7.62 -8.14 12.93
C SER A 14 6.52 -7.08 13.03
N GLN A 15 6.87 -5.80 13.12
CA GLN A 15 5.95 -4.66 13.10
C GLN A 15 5.88 -3.94 11.75
N VAL A 16 6.65 -4.38 10.74
CA VAL A 16 6.62 -3.76 9.41
C VAL A 16 5.39 -4.22 8.66
N GLN A 17 4.60 -3.25 8.20
CA GLN A 17 3.42 -3.48 7.38
C GLN A 17 3.49 -2.58 6.15
N LEU A 18 2.83 -3.01 5.07
CA LEU A 18 2.59 -2.14 3.92
C LEU A 18 1.77 -0.94 4.39
N PHE A 19 2.15 0.27 3.96
CA PHE A 19 1.46 1.51 4.38
C PHE A 19 -0.06 1.45 4.16
N THR A 20 -0.49 0.94 3.00
CA THR A 20 -1.91 0.77 2.65
C THR A 20 -2.61 -0.39 3.35
N ARG A 21 -1.91 -1.15 4.22
CA ARG A 21 -2.47 -2.26 5.02
C ARG A 21 -2.25 -2.08 6.52
N GLY A 22 -1.79 -0.91 6.94
CA GLY A 22 -1.50 -0.58 8.34
C GLY A 22 -2.69 -0.10 9.16
N PHE A 23 -3.92 -0.23 8.63
CA PHE A 23 -5.13 0.28 9.24
C PHE A 23 -6.09 -0.87 9.54
N GLU A 24 -6.91 -0.71 10.57
CA GLU A 24 -8.01 -1.63 10.84
C GLU A 24 -9.07 -1.55 9.73
N ASP A 25 -9.81 -2.66 9.56
CA ASP A 25 -10.82 -2.83 8.51
C ASP A 25 -11.81 -1.65 8.49
N GLY A 26 -11.97 -1.05 7.31
CA GLY A 26 -12.89 0.06 7.06
C GLY A 26 -12.42 1.43 7.57
N LEU A 27 -11.35 1.52 8.37
CA LEU A 27 -10.83 2.80 8.86
C LEU A 27 -9.86 3.46 7.87
N GLY A 28 -9.09 2.66 7.13
CA GLY A 28 -8.05 3.13 6.21
C GLY A 28 -8.31 2.78 4.75
N PHE A 29 -7.36 2.07 4.12
CA PHE A 29 -7.42 1.73 2.71
C PHE A 29 -8.09 0.36 2.51
N GLU A 30 -9.34 0.36 2.05
CA GLU A 30 -10.00 -0.86 1.60
C GLU A 30 -9.88 -0.97 0.08
N TYR A 31 -9.15 -1.98 -0.40
CA TYR A 31 -8.95 -2.13 -1.84
C TYR A 31 -8.63 -3.55 -2.29
N VAL A 32 -8.94 -3.80 -3.56
CA VAL A 32 -8.57 -5.00 -4.31
C VAL A 32 -8.03 -4.59 -5.69
N ILE A 33 -6.99 -5.28 -6.14
CA ILE A 33 -6.34 -5.04 -7.43
C ILE A 33 -6.56 -6.25 -8.34
N PHE A 34 -7.06 -6.00 -9.55
CA PHE A 34 -7.19 -6.98 -10.63
C PHE A 34 -6.18 -6.63 -11.72
N SER A 35 -5.39 -7.63 -12.15
CA SER A 35 -4.36 -7.45 -13.18
C SER A 35 -4.65 -8.34 -14.38
N ASN A 36 -4.64 -7.75 -15.57
CA ASN A 36 -4.68 -8.43 -16.85
C ASN A 36 -3.31 -8.34 -17.52
N ASN A 37 -2.62 -9.48 -17.60
CA ASN A 37 -1.26 -9.56 -18.14
C ASN A 37 -1.21 -9.43 -19.67
N ASP A 38 -2.27 -9.79 -20.38
CA ASP A 38 -2.34 -9.71 -21.84
C ASP A 38 -2.57 -8.26 -22.27
N GLU A 39 -3.45 -7.54 -21.56
CA GLU A 39 -3.73 -6.12 -21.81
C GLU A 39 -2.74 -5.16 -21.14
N LYS A 40 -1.82 -5.66 -20.31
CA LYS A 40 -0.93 -4.85 -19.45
C LYS A 40 -1.72 -3.81 -18.65
N ARG A 41 -2.87 -4.22 -18.13
CA ARG A 41 -3.84 -3.35 -17.45
C ARG A 41 -4.03 -3.79 -16.01
N THR A 42 -4.09 -2.82 -15.11
CA THR A 42 -4.42 -3.02 -13.71
C THR A 42 -5.61 -2.15 -13.34
N VAL A 43 -6.58 -2.73 -12.60
CA VAL A 43 -7.75 -2.02 -12.07
C VAL A 43 -7.74 -2.16 -10.55
N CYS A 44 -7.80 -1.03 -9.85
CA CYS A 44 -7.93 -0.98 -8.40
C CYS A 44 -9.35 -0.54 -8.04
N LEU A 45 -10.08 -1.39 -7.32
CA LEU A 45 -11.31 -0.98 -6.65
C LEU A 45 -10.92 -0.52 -5.25
N PHE A 46 -11.23 0.73 -4.91
CA PHE A 46 -10.79 1.36 -3.69
C PHE A 46 -11.94 2.10 -3.00
N GLN A 47 -12.06 1.88 -1.69
CA GLN A 47 -12.91 2.61 -0.77
C GLN A 47 -12.03 3.19 0.34
N GLY A 48 -12.03 4.52 0.46
CA GLY A 48 -11.27 5.21 1.50
C GLY A 48 -12.09 5.36 2.78
N GLY A 49 -11.51 4.95 3.90
CA GLY A 49 -12.08 5.10 5.23
C GLY A 49 -11.87 6.50 5.84
N PRO A 50 -12.48 6.76 7.01
CA PRO A 50 -12.45 8.07 7.66
C PRO A 50 -11.05 8.55 8.06
N TYR A 51 -10.08 7.66 8.30
CA TYR A 51 -8.73 8.07 8.69
C TYR A 51 -7.88 8.59 7.53
N LEU A 52 -8.39 8.49 6.29
CA LEU A 52 -7.72 9.00 5.10
C LEU A 52 -8.16 10.42 4.74
N GLU A 53 -8.96 11.08 5.59
CA GLU A 53 -9.51 12.39 5.33
C GLU A 53 -8.45 13.50 5.37
N GLY A 54 -8.55 14.47 4.46
CA GLY A 54 -7.71 15.67 4.45
C GLY A 54 -8.53 16.93 4.69
N LYS A 55 -9.53 17.16 3.84
CA LYS A 55 -10.55 18.21 4.01
C LYS A 55 -11.84 17.54 4.51
N PRO A 56 -12.64 18.20 5.37
CA PRO A 56 -13.95 17.70 5.80
C PRO A 56 -14.77 16.99 4.71
N GLY A 57 -14.90 15.66 4.80
CA GLY A 57 -15.61 14.78 3.87
C GLY A 57 -14.85 14.35 2.60
N PHE A 58 -13.57 14.68 2.47
CA PHE A 58 -12.76 14.38 1.28
C PHE A 58 -11.44 13.70 1.65
N LEU A 59 -11.05 12.71 0.84
CA LEU A 59 -9.76 12.03 0.98
C LEU A 59 -8.60 13.02 0.86
N HIS A 60 -7.60 12.83 1.72
CA HIS A 60 -6.33 13.52 1.68
C HIS A 60 -5.62 13.23 0.36
N GLY A 61 -5.06 14.26 -0.28
CA GLY A 61 -4.38 14.11 -1.58
C GLY A 61 -3.24 13.09 -1.54
N GLY A 62 -2.53 13.00 -0.41
CA GLY A 62 -1.50 11.98 -0.21
C GLY A 62 -2.04 10.55 -0.10
N ALA A 63 -3.27 10.35 0.41
CA ALA A 63 -3.90 9.03 0.42
C ALA A 63 -4.31 8.61 -0.99
N ILE A 64 -4.84 9.54 -1.78
CA ILE A 64 -5.14 9.31 -3.21
C ILE A 64 -3.85 8.97 -3.96
N ALA A 65 -2.76 9.71 -3.74
CA ALA A 65 -1.47 9.42 -4.35
C ALA A 65 -0.94 8.03 -3.95
N ALA A 66 -1.07 7.65 -2.68
CA ALA A 66 -0.60 6.35 -2.18
C ALA A 66 -1.33 5.15 -2.82
N ILE A 67 -2.65 5.24 -3.02
CA ILE A 67 -3.39 4.14 -3.68
C ILE A 67 -3.10 4.07 -5.17
N ILE A 68 -2.86 5.22 -5.83
CA ILE A 68 -2.40 5.28 -7.22
C ILE A 68 -1.02 4.63 -7.36
N ASP A 69 -0.07 5.01 -6.50
CA ASP A 69 1.27 4.42 -6.48
C ASP A 69 1.23 2.91 -6.26
N THR A 70 0.41 2.44 -5.31
CA THR A 70 0.21 0.99 -5.06
C THR A 70 -0.32 0.27 -6.30
N ALA A 71 -1.30 0.83 -7.00
CA ALA A 71 -1.89 0.24 -8.19
C ALA A 71 -0.93 0.24 -9.39
N LEU A 72 -0.22 1.34 -9.61
CA LEU A 72 0.76 1.46 -10.70
C LEU A 72 2.02 0.64 -10.44
N GLY A 73 2.49 0.57 -9.20
CA GLY A 73 3.58 -0.32 -8.78
C GLY A 73 3.22 -1.78 -9.05
N SER A 74 2.00 -2.19 -8.70
CA SER A 74 1.47 -3.52 -9.04
C SER A 74 1.45 -3.74 -10.56
N CYS A 75 1.00 -2.76 -11.34
CA CYS A 75 1.00 -2.82 -12.80
C CYS A 75 2.43 -2.95 -13.39
N ALA A 76 3.41 -2.25 -12.82
CA ALA A 76 4.80 -2.30 -13.28
C ALA A 76 5.44 -3.68 -13.00
N THR A 77 5.07 -4.31 -11.87
CA THR A 77 5.57 -5.64 -11.50
C THR A 77 5.03 -6.77 -12.38
N ILE A 78 3.96 -6.56 -13.15
CA ILE A 78 3.47 -7.51 -14.17
C ILE A 78 4.57 -7.86 -15.20
N SER A 79 5.55 -6.98 -15.38
CA SER A 79 6.72 -7.25 -16.23
C SER A 79 7.72 -8.28 -15.67
N GLY A 80 7.50 -8.77 -14.44
CA GLY A 80 8.37 -9.75 -13.77
C GLY A 80 9.65 -9.17 -13.18
N LYS A 81 9.75 -7.84 -13.09
CA LYS A 81 10.91 -7.13 -12.55
C LYS A 81 10.53 -6.40 -11.26
N VAL A 82 11.49 -6.30 -10.35
CA VAL A 82 11.39 -5.37 -9.22
C VAL A 82 11.53 -3.96 -9.76
N VAL A 83 10.59 -3.09 -9.43
CA VAL A 83 10.54 -1.69 -9.88
C VAL A 83 10.40 -0.80 -8.65
N MET A 84 10.99 0.39 -8.71
CA MET A 84 10.92 1.42 -7.67
C MET A 84 10.28 2.68 -8.28
N THR A 85 9.42 3.34 -7.52
CA THR A 85 8.81 4.63 -7.84
C THR A 85 9.46 5.78 -7.07
#